data_AF-A0A511D6M5-F1
#
_entry.id   AF-A0A511D6M5-F1
#
_cell.length_a   1.000
_cell.length_b   1.000
_cell.length_c   1.000
_cell.angle_alpha   90.00
_cell.angle_beta   90.00
_cell.angle_gamma   90.00
#
_symmetry.space_group_name_H-M   'P 1'
#
loop_
_entity.id
_entity.type
_entity.pdbx_description
1 polymer ?
#
loop_
_entity_poly.entity_id
_entity_poly.type
_entity_poly.pdbx_seq_one_letter_code
_entity_poly.pdbx_strand_id
1 'polypeptide(L)'
;MSIAATVGVPIVTGIRACIHDGFVAIQNLRGLDQTYLLYTLRSLQSELRSAGQTGSQQNVNTDIVKGLQIPMPPIEEQRAIAAALLDIDHLIGALERTIAKKQAIKKGMMQQLMTGRTRLPGFTDPWEVVTLGDLGVFLKGRGIKRDDVRQSGIPCIRYGELYTDFVNYTDTARSFVSPDIAATALPLHSGDLMFAGSGETREEIGTCVAYIGEEPAVAGGDIVVFRGSFNPIYLATLANTPAVSTQKARAGQGDAIVHINSRALASVSIELPPRHEQDAIAEVLVDADNVISALRSRLNKAKSIKQGTMQQLLTGRTRLPLEVAS
;
A
#
# COMPACT_ATOMS: atom_id res chain seq x y z
N MET A 1 3.04 25.54 -19.03
CA MET A 1 3.60 24.18 -19.04
C MET A 1 5.04 24.24 -18.57
N SER A 2 5.46 23.34 -17.68
CA SER A 2 6.87 23.29 -17.25
C SER A 2 7.77 22.79 -18.37
N ILE A 3 8.90 23.45 -18.58
CA ILE A 3 9.92 23.11 -19.58
C ILE A 3 11.28 22.78 -18.97
N ALA A 4 11.40 22.86 -17.64
CA ALA A 4 12.60 22.51 -16.89
C ALA A 4 12.26 21.58 -15.72
N ALA A 5 13.19 20.68 -15.38
CA ALA A 5 13.03 19.63 -14.37
C ALA A 5 11.82 18.69 -14.62
N THR A 6 10.62 19.04 -14.18
CA THR A 6 9.40 18.24 -14.42
C THR A 6 8.77 18.61 -15.76
N VAL A 7 9.51 18.34 -16.84
CA VAL A 7 9.15 18.67 -18.21
C VAL A 7 7.77 18.12 -18.61
N GLY A 8 7.01 18.92 -19.36
CA GLY A 8 5.79 18.50 -20.04
C GLY A 8 4.56 18.37 -19.16
N VAL A 9 4.57 18.96 -17.95
CA VAL A 9 3.39 19.05 -17.09
C VAL A 9 2.61 20.35 -17.39
N PRO A 10 1.43 20.27 -18.02
CA PRO A 10 0.55 21.42 -18.18
C PRO A 10 -0.23 21.70 -16.89
N ILE A 11 -0.41 23.00 -16.61
CA ILE A 11 -1.21 23.52 -15.50
C ILE A 11 -2.05 24.66 -16.06
N VAL A 12 -3.32 24.72 -15.65
CA VAL A 12 -4.20 25.86 -15.90
C VAL A 12 -4.17 26.77 -14.68
N THR A 13 -3.87 28.05 -14.87
CA THR A 13 -3.89 29.03 -13.79
C THR A 13 -5.30 29.58 -13.63
N GLY A 14 -5.91 29.39 -12.45
CA GLY A 14 -7.21 29.98 -12.10
C GLY A 14 -7.12 31.46 -11.67
N ILE A 15 -5.91 32.00 -11.58
CA ILE A 15 -5.62 33.37 -11.15
C ILE A 15 -4.58 34.01 -12.08
N ARG A 16 -4.48 35.34 -12.04
CA ARG A 16 -3.38 36.05 -12.71
C ARG A 16 -2.07 35.70 -12.01
N ALA A 17 -1.10 35.23 -12.78
CA ALA A 17 0.18 34.78 -12.26
C ALA A 17 1.33 35.25 -13.15
N CYS A 18 2.50 35.45 -12.54
CA CYS A 18 3.78 35.56 -13.25
C CYS A 18 4.42 34.17 -13.31
N ILE A 19 5.08 33.85 -14.41
CA ILE A 19 5.87 32.63 -14.56
C ILE A 19 7.35 33.00 -14.69
N HIS A 20 8.23 32.16 -14.15
CA HIS A 20 9.66 32.29 -14.41
C HIS A 20 10.03 31.55 -15.71
N ASP A 21 11.28 31.68 -16.13
CA ASP A 21 11.89 31.13 -17.35
C ASP A 21 11.79 29.59 -17.53
N GLY A 22 11.49 28.83 -16.48
CA GLY A 22 11.26 27.39 -16.52
C GLY A 22 9.87 26.98 -17.03
N PHE A 23 9.06 27.93 -17.49
CA PHE A 23 7.70 27.70 -17.97
C PHE A 23 7.44 28.35 -19.33
N VAL A 24 6.63 27.68 -20.15
CA VAL A 24 6.03 28.25 -21.36
C VAL A 24 4.55 28.49 -21.13
N ALA A 25 4.10 29.71 -21.40
CA ALA A 25 2.69 30.07 -21.46
C ALA A 25 2.13 29.75 -22.85
N ILE A 26 1.01 29.02 -22.88
CA ILE A 26 0.23 28.80 -24.11
C ILE A 26 -1.02 29.65 -23.98
N GLN A 27 -1.19 30.61 -24.88
CA GLN A 27 -2.29 31.57 -24.89
C GLN A 27 -2.98 31.55 -26.26
N ASN A 28 -4.18 32.15 -26.34
CA ASN A 28 -4.94 32.26 -27.60
C ASN A 28 -5.21 30.90 -28.28
N LEU A 29 -5.92 30.01 -27.58
CA LEU A 29 -6.20 28.62 -27.96
C LEU A 29 -7.20 28.49 -29.14
N ARG A 30 -7.09 29.29 -30.21
CA ARG A 30 -8.08 29.37 -31.31
C ARG A 30 -8.61 27.99 -31.75
N GLY A 31 -9.86 27.67 -31.41
CA GLY A 31 -10.51 26.40 -31.77
C GLY A 31 -10.10 25.17 -30.94
N LEU A 32 -9.32 25.36 -29.87
CA LEU A 32 -8.90 24.31 -28.93
C LEU A 32 -9.60 24.50 -27.57
N ASP A 33 -10.24 23.44 -27.09
CA ASP A 33 -10.72 23.35 -25.72
C ASP A 33 -9.52 23.25 -24.76
N GLN A 34 -9.55 24.03 -23.67
CA GLN A 34 -8.44 24.12 -22.73
C GLN A 34 -8.20 22.80 -21.98
N THR A 35 -9.27 22.09 -21.64
CA THR A 35 -9.20 20.82 -20.89
C THR A 35 -8.73 19.70 -21.81
N TYR A 36 -9.23 19.66 -23.04
CA TYR A 36 -8.72 18.77 -24.08
C TYR A 36 -7.22 18.97 -24.29
N LEU A 37 -6.77 20.21 -24.50
CA LEU A 37 -5.35 20.52 -24.68
C LEU A 37 -4.50 20.08 -23.47
N LEU A 38 -5.01 20.26 -22.25
CA LEU A 38 -4.33 19.81 -21.04
C LEU A 38 -4.14 18.29 -21.01
N TYR A 39 -5.16 17.51 -21.41
CA TYR A 39 -5.02 16.05 -21.50
C TYR A 39 -4.10 15.63 -22.65
N THR A 40 -4.20 16.27 -23.81
CA THR A 40 -3.33 15.99 -24.96
C THR A 40 -1.87 16.23 -24.61
N LEU A 41 -1.52 17.39 -24.03
CA LEU A 41 -0.15 17.69 -23.60
C LEU A 41 0.36 16.71 -22.54
N ARG A 42 -0.50 16.25 -21.60
CA ARG A 42 -0.14 15.21 -20.63
C ARG A 42 0.18 13.88 -21.31
N SER A 43 -0.57 13.50 -22.35
CA SER A 43 -0.29 12.26 -23.09
C SER A 43 1.04 12.30 -23.84
N LEU A 44 1.51 13.48 -24.23
CA LEU A 44 2.77 13.71 -24.94
C LEU A 44 3.97 13.93 -24.02
N GLN A 45 3.79 13.83 -22.69
CA GLN A 45 4.87 14.11 -21.73
C GLN A 45 6.11 13.24 -21.95
N SER A 46 5.93 11.96 -22.31
CA SER A 46 7.06 11.06 -22.60
C SER A 46 7.84 11.50 -23.83
N GLU A 47 7.15 11.88 -24.90
CA GLU A 47 7.76 12.39 -26.13
C GLU A 47 8.52 13.69 -25.86
N LEU A 48 7.92 14.61 -25.11
CA LEU A 48 8.54 15.86 -24.69
C LEU A 48 9.82 15.64 -23.87
N ARG A 49 9.82 14.66 -22.96
CA ARG A 49 11.03 14.31 -22.19
C ARG A 49 12.12 13.73 -23.07
N SER A 50 11.76 12.87 -24.02
CA SER A 50 12.71 12.28 -24.98
C SER A 50 13.27 13.29 -25.97
N ALA A 51 12.53 14.35 -26.29
CA ALA A 51 12.98 15.45 -27.15
C ALA A 51 13.86 16.48 -26.43
N GLY A 52 13.95 16.42 -25.10
CA GLY A 52 14.83 17.28 -24.30
C GLY A 52 16.31 17.00 -24.56
N GLN A 53 17.16 18.02 -24.41
CA GLN A 53 18.61 17.87 -24.63
C GLN A 53 19.23 16.83 -23.69
N THR A 54 20.14 16.00 -24.22
CA THR A 54 20.91 15.02 -23.47
C THR A 54 21.95 15.73 -22.58
N GLY A 55 21.70 15.81 -21.28
CA GLY A 55 22.56 16.41 -20.26
C GLY A 55 22.07 16.13 -18.84
N SER A 56 22.74 16.67 -17.81
CA SER A 56 22.35 16.47 -16.39
C SER A 56 21.00 17.10 -16.02
N GLN A 57 20.49 18.03 -16.84
CA GLN A 57 19.13 18.56 -16.76
C GLN A 57 18.43 18.40 -18.12
N GLN A 58 17.34 17.62 -18.16
CA GLN A 58 16.46 17.55 -19.32
C GLN A 58 15.62 18.84 -19.37
N ASN A 59 15.95 19.73 -20.29
CA ASN A 59 15.18 20.93 -20.58
C ASN A 59 14.63 20.87 -22.01
N VAL A 60 13.41 21.37 -22.18
CA VAL A 60 12.75 21.54 -23.48
C VAL A 60 12.71 23.03 -23.79
N ASN A 61 12.94 23.41 -25.05
CA ASN A 61 12.84 24.82 -25.45
C ASN A 61 11.47 25.12 -26.09
N THR A 62 11.18 26.41 -26.26
CA THR A 62 9.92 26.87 -26.84
C THR A 62 9.71 26.37 -28.28
N ASP A 63 10.78 26.12 -29.04
CA ASP A 63 10.67 25.66 -30.43
C ASP A 63 10.23 24.20 -30.52
N ILE A 64 10.71 23.33 -29.62
CA ILE A 64 10.21 21.96 -29.49
C ILE A 64 8.72 21.98 -29.16
N VAL A 65 8.28 22.83 -28.22
CA VAL A 65 6.86 22.95 -27.85
C VAL A 65 6.01 23.45 -29.03
N LYS A 66 6.50 24.42 -29.80
CA LYS A 66 5.82 24.93 -31.01
C LYS A 66 5.74 23.90 -32.13
N GLY A 67 6.73 23.00 -32.21
CA GLY A 67 6.80 21.96 -33.24
C GLY A 67 5.87 20.77 -32.99
N LEU A 68 5.32 20.62 -31.77
CA LEU A 68 4.42 19.52 -31.42
C LEU A 68 3.22 19.46 -32.36
N GLN A 69 3.01 18.29 -32.96
CA GLN A 69 1.81 18.00 -33.72
C GLN A 69 0.78 17.39 -32.77
N ILE A 70 -0.39 18.01 -32.67
CA ILE A 70 -1.50 17.52 -31.84
C ILE A 70 -2.74 17.26 -32.69
N PRO A 71 -3.51 16.19 -32.43
CA PRO A 71 -4.81 16.02 -33.06
C PRO A 71 -5.76 17.15 -32.70
N MET A 72 -6.42 17.74 -33.71
CA MET A 72 -7.37 18.84 -33.56
C MET A 72 -8.74 18.45 -34.14
N PRO A 73 -9.52 17.61 -33.45
CA PRO A 73 -10.88 17.28 -33.87
C PRO A 73 -11.82 18.50 -33.73
N PRO A 74 -13.05 18.44 -34.26
CA PRO A 74 -14.05 19.50 -34.06
C PRO A 74 -14.24 19.85 -32.57
N ILE A 75 -14.56 21.11 -32.28
CA ILE A 75 -14.61 21.61 -30.89
C ILE A 75 -15.57 20.81 -29.99
N GLU A 76 -16.69 20.32 -30.55
CA GLU A 76 -17.63 19.48 -29.80
C GLU A 76 -17.06 18.11 -29.45
N GLU A 77 -16.25 17.53 -30.33
CA GLU A 77 -15.53 16.28 -30.05
C GLU A 77 -14.46 16.51 -28.98
N GLN A 78 -13.73 17.62 -29.04
CA GLN A 78 -12.76 17.98 -28.01
C GLN A 78 -13.40 18.07 -26.62
N ARG A 79 -14.54 18.77 -26.52
CA ARG A 79 -15.32 18.89 -25.27
C ARG A 79 -15.81 17.55 -24.77
N ALA A 80 -16.33 16.69 -25.65
CA ALA A 80 -16.79 15.35 -25.29
C ALA A 80 -15.65 14.48 -24.75
N ILE A 81 -14.48 14.50 -25.40
CA ILE A 81 -13.28 13.79 -24.94
C ILE A 81 -12.83 14.34 -23.58
N ALA A 82 -12.79 15.67 -23.43
CA ALA A 82 -12.37 16.30 -22.20
C ALA A 82 -13.30 15.98 -21.03
N ALA A 83 -14.62 16.00 -21.27
CA ALA A 83 -15.63 15.61 -20.28
C ALA A 83 -15.46 14.16 -19.82
N ALA A 84 -15.31 13.22 -20.76
CA ALA A 84 -15.10 11.80 -20.44
C ALA A 84 -13.83 11.58 -19.59
N LEU A 85 -12.72 12.25 -19.93
CA LEU A 85 -11.47 12.14 -19.16
C LEU A 85 -11.59 12.81 -17.78
N LEU A 86 -12.31 13.93 -17.69
CA LEU A 86 -12.56 14.64 -16.44
C LEU A 86 -13.43 13.81 -15.49
N ASP A 87 -14.46 13.14 -16.00
CA ASP A 87 -15.31 12.23 -15.21
C ASP A 87 -14.51 11.07 -14.62
N ILE A 88 -13.58 10.49 -15.39
CA ILE A 88 -12.67 9.46 -14.90
C ILE A 88 -11.76 10.02 -13.80
N ASP A 89 -11.25 11.25 -13.95
CA ASP A 89 -10.44 11.91 -12.92
C ASP A 89 -11.24 12.19 -11.63
N HIS A 90 -12.50 12.61 -11.75
CA HIS A 90 -13.40 12.77 -10.61
C HIS A 90 -13.63 11.44 -9.89
N LEU A 91 -13.84 10.34 -10.63
CA LEU A 91 -13.98 9.00 -10.06
C LEU A 91 -12.72 8.56 -9.32
N ILE A 92 -11.54 8.74 -9.92
CA ILE A 92 -10.25 8.43 -9.28
C ILE A 92 -10.10 9.20 -7.96
N GLY A 93 -10.33 10.52 -7.99
CA GLY A 93 -10.24 11.34 -6.79
C GLY A 93 -11.26 10.96 -5.71
N ALA A 94 -12.49 10.57 -6.10
CA ALA A 94 -13.50 10.08 -5.17
C ALA A 94 -13.11 8.75 -4.52
N LEU A 95 -12.53 7.82 -5.29
CA LEU A 95 -12.03 6.54 -4.79
C LEU A 95 -10.87 6.76 -3.81
N GLU A 96 -9.90 7.62 -4.14
CA GLU A 96 -8.76 7.93 -3.26
C GLU A 96 -9.22 8.52 -1.92
N ARG A 97 -10.15 9.48 -1.94
CA ARG A 97 -10.76 10.03 -0.71
C ARG A 97 -11.51 8.97 0.10
N THR A 98 -12.23 8.07 -0.58
CA THR A 98 -12.99 7.00 0.08
C THR A 98 -12.06 6.00 0.75
N ILE A 99 -10.97 5.60 0.08
CA ILE A 99 -9.93 4.73 0.65
C ILE A 99 -9.32 5.36 1.89
N ALA A 100 -8.90 6.64 1.80
CA ALA A 100 -8.31 7.35 2.94
C ALA A 100 -9.28 7.41 4.13
N LYS A 101 -10.56 7.70 3.90
CA LYS A 101 -11.60 7.70 4.94
C LYS A 101 -11.79 6.31 5.56
N LYS A 102 -11.83 5.24 4.76
CA LYS A 102 -11.98 3.87 5.26
C LYS A 102 -10.76 3.42 6.08
N GLN A 103 -9.55 3.78 5.67
CA GLN A 103 -8.33 3.53 6.44
C GLN A 103 -8.35 4.26 7.78
N ALA A 104 -8.79 5.53 7.82
CA ALA A 104 -8.90 6.28 9.07
C ALA A 104 -9.93 5.65 10.03
N ILE A 105 -11.08 5.24 9.52
CA ILE A 105 -12.11 4.52 10.31
C ILE A 105 -11.55 3.20 10.86
N LYS A 106 -10.89 2.39 10.02
CA LYS A 106 -10.27 1.12 10.45
C LYS A 106 -9.26 1.37 11.57
N LYS A 107 -8.38 2.37 11.42
CA LYS A 107 -7.38 2.73 12.44
C LYS A 107 -8.03 3.14 13.76
N GLY A 108 -9.05 4.00 13.71
CA GLY A 108 -9.78 4.42 14.91
C GLY A 108 -10.49 3.26 15.60
N MET A 109 -11.16 2.41 14.83
CA MET A 109 -11.82 1.20 15.31
C MET A 109 -10.83 0.24 15.99
N MET A 110 -9.70 -0.04 15.34
CA MET A 110 -8.62 -0.86 15.91
C MET A 110 -8.14 -0.32 17.26
N GLN A 111 -7.92 1.00 17.37
CA GLN A 111 -7.49 1.61 18.63
C GLN A 111 -8.51 1.43 19.77
N GLN A 112 -9.81 1.48 19.47
CA GLN A 112 -10.86 1.29 20.47
C GLN A 112 -11.05 -0.18 20.82
N LEU A 113 -11.11 -1.06 19.82
CA LEU A 113 -11.40 -2.49 20.00
C LEU A 113 -10.22 -3.24 20.63
N MET A 114 -8.96 -2.92 20.30
CA MET A 114 -7.79 -3.60 20.90
C MET A 114 -7.53 -3.20 22.36
N THR A 115 -8.17 -2.14 22.85
CA THR A 115 -7.97 -1.64 24.21
C THR A 115 -9.20 -1.84 25.09
N GLY A 116 -10.25 -2.51 24.59
CA GLY A 116 -11.51 -2.69 25.30
C GLY A 116 -12.28 -1.39 25.62
N ARG A 117 -11.77 -0.21 25.22
CA ARG A 117 -12.42 1.09 25.43
C ARG A 117 -13.81 1.14 24.83
N THR A 118 -13.97 0.49 23.69
CA THR A 118 -15.26 0.17 23.10
C THR A 118 -15.27 -1.32 22.81
N ARG A 119 -16.40 -1.97 23.08
CA ARG A 119 -16.63 -3.38 22.75
C ARG A 119 -17.70 -3.50 21.68
N LEU A 120 -17.68 -4.61 20.96
CA LEU A 120 -18.75 -4.93 20.04
C LEU A 120 -20.06 -5.14 20.83
N PRO A 121 -21.24 -4.81 20.26
CA PRO A 121 -22.51 -5.05 20.94
C PRO A 121 -22.70 -6.53 21.30
N GLY A 122 -23.22 -6.80 22.50
CA GLY A 122 -23.49 -8.16 22.99
C GLY A 122 -22.34 -8.84 23.74
N PHE A 123 -21.16 -8.21 23.80
CA PHE A 123 -20.02 -8.74 24.54
C PHE A 123 -19.89 -8.04 25.90
N THR A 124 -20.04 -8.81 26.98
CA THR A 124 -19.99 -8.31 28.37
C THR A 124 -19.01 -9.06 29.26
N ASP A 125 -18.54 -10.22 28.83
CA ASP A 125 -17.61 -11.04 29.60
C ASP A 125 -16.32 -10.28 29.93
N PRO A 126 -15.74 -10.48 31.13
CA PRO A 126 -14.53 -9.77 31.54
C PRO A 126 -13.33 -10.16 30.66
N TRP A 127 -12.43 -9.22 30.48
CA TRP A 127 -11.13 -9.48 29.88
C TRP A 127 -10.16 -9.87 30.99
N GLU A 128 -9.29 -10.84 30.71
CA GLU A 128 -8.32 -11.35 31.67
C GLU A 128 -6.92 -10.83 31.38
N VAL A 129 -6.17 -10.52 32.43
CA VAL A 129 -4.75 -10.17 32.30
C VAL A 129 -3.94 -11.45 32.24
N VAL A 130 -3.27 -11.68 31.12
CA VAL A 130 -2.43 -12.86 30.86
C VAL A 130 -1.08 -12.42 30.29
N THR A 131 -0.10 -13.32 30.31
CA THR A 131 1.15 -13.13 29.55
C THR A 131 1.10 -13.88 28.23
N LEU A 132 1.89 -13.47 27.23
CA LEU A 132 1.98 -14.24 25.98
C LEU A 132 2.49 -15.67 26.24
N GLY A 133 3.32 -15.89 27.26
CA GLY A 133 3.78 -17.22 27.65
C GLY A 133 2.66 -18.14 28.15
N ASP A 134 1.57 -17.59 28.70
CA ASP A 134 0.42 -18.37 29.17
C ASP A 134 -0.44 -18.90 28.00
N LEU A 135 -0.33 -18.27 26.83
CA LEU A 135 -1.19 -18.55 25.68
C LEU A 135 -0.62 -19.60 24.72
N GLY A 136 0.66 -19.95 24.85
CA GLY A 136 1.30 -20.85 23.90
C GLY A 136 2.81 -21.01 24.05
N VAL A 137 3.42 -21.55 23.00
CA VAL A 137 4.86 -21.85 22.95
C VAL A 137 5.56 -21.01 21.89
N PHE A 138 6.77 -20.56 22.23
CA PHE A 138 7.65 -19.85 21.31
C PHE A 138 8.69 -20.80 20.71
N LEU A 139 8.87 -20.71 19.41
CA LEU A 139 9.82 -21.45 18.60
C LEU A 139 10.76 -20.46 17.90
N LYS A 140 12.01 -20.84 17.69
CA LYS A 140 12.95 -20.03 16.92
C LYS A 140 12.98 -20.52 15.47
N GLY A 141 12.82 -19.59 14.53
CA GLY A 141 13.05 -19.82 13.12
C GLY A 141 14.49 -20.28 12.86
N ARG A 142 14.74 -20.84 11.67
CA ARG A 142 16.04 -21.44 11.36
C ARG A 142 16.44 -21.17 9.92
N GLY A 143 17.72 -20.86 9.73
CA GLY A 143 18.33 -20.72 8.41
C GLY A 143 17.82 -19.52 7.60
N ILE A 144 17.86 -19.68 6.27
CA ILE A 144 17.47 -18.70 5.24
C ILE A 144 18.35 -17.45 5.26
N LYS A 145 19.51 -17.54 4.61
CA LYS A 145 20.37 -16.38 4.35
C LYS A 145 19.78 -15.52 3.24
N ARG A 146 20.30 -14.31 3.10
CA ARG A 146 19.88 -13.41 2.01
C ARG A 146 20.09 -14.01 0.63
N ASP A 147 21.21 -14.70 0.44
CA ASP A 147 21.58 -15.28 -0.85
C ASP A 147 20.82 -16.57 -1.17
N ASP A 148 20.10 -17.14 -0.19
CA ASP A 148 19.25 -18.32 -0.40
C ASP A 148 17.90 -17.95 -1.04
N VAL A 149 17.50 -16.67 -0.99
CA VAL A 149 16.18 -16.19 -1.44
C VAL A 149 16.09 -16.11 -2.96
N ARG A 150 14.98 -16.61 -3.50
CA ARG A 150 14.70 -16.72 -4.94
C ARG A 150 13.28 -16.22 -5.27
N GLN A 151 13.01 -16.08 -6.57
CA GLN A 151 11.70 -15.66 -7.10
C GLN A 151 10.65 -16.80 -7.13
N SER A 152 11.08 -18.05 -6.97
CA SER A 152 10.21 -19.23 -6.97
C SER A 152 10.82 -20.37 -6.15
N GLY A 153 9.98 -21.30 -5.70
CA GLY A 153 10.38 -22.44 -4.86
C GLY A 153 9.40 -22.69 -3.72
N ILE A 154 9.90 -23.12 -2.57
CA ILE A 154 9.10 -23.27 -1.35
C ILE A 154 8.93 -21.90 -0.68
N PRO A 155 7.69 -21.48 -0.34
CA PRO A 155 7.43 -20.20 0.32
C PRO A 155 8.23 -20.03 1.61
N CYS A 156 8.81 -18.84 1.81
CA CYS A 156 9.49 -18.50 3.06
C CYS A 156 9.22 -17.06 3.47
N ILE A 157 9.30 -16.82 4.78
CA ILE A 157 9.19 -15.47 5.36
C ILE A 157 10.46 -15.19 6.15
N ARG A 158 11.09 -14.05 5.89
CA ARG A 158 12.19 -13.53 6.71
C ARG A 158 11.75 -12.36 7.57
N TYR A 159 12.52 -12.10 8.64
CA TYR A 159 12.20 -11.06 9.61
C TYR A 159 12.03 -9.66 8.99
N GLY A 160 12.85 -9.32 7.99
CA GLY A 160 12.76 -8.03 7.28
C GLY A 160 11.40 -7.80 6.62
N GLU A 161 10.79 -8.86 6.08
CA GLU A 161 9.48 -8.79 5.42
C GLU A 161 8.36 -8.50 6.41
N LEU A 162 8.54 -8.82 7.70
CA LEU A 162 7.57 -8.47 8.74
C LEU A 162 7.44 -6.94 8.92
N TYR A 163 8.48 -6.18 8.56
CA TYR A 163 8.49 -4.72 8.62
C TYR A 163 8.01 -4.05 7.34
N THR A 164 8.30 -4.65 6.19
CA THR A 164 8.14 -4.00 4.88
C THR A 164 6.90 -4.43 4.12
N ASP A 165 6.45 -5.67 4.29
CA ASP A 165 5.60 -6.33 3.30
C ASP A 165 4.21 -6.72 3.82
N PHE A 166 4.06 -6.76 5.15
CA PHE A 166 2.88 -7.25 5.84
C PHE A 166 2.40 -6.29 6.91
N VAL A 167 1.10 -6.33 7.22
CA VAL A 167 0.49 -5.52 8.28
C VAL A 167 -0.39 -6.43 9.12
N ASN A 168 0.09 -6.80 10.31
CA ASN A 168 -0.55 -7.68 11.30
C ASN A 168 -0.81 -9.12 10.86
N TYR A 169 -1.11 -9.41 9.58
CA TYR A 169 -1.30 -10.77 9.09
C TYR A 169 -1.00 -10.88 7.59
N THR A 170 -0.78 -12.11 7.13
CA THR A 170 -0.60 -12.46 5.71
C THR A 170 -1.06 -13.89 5.44
N ASP A 171 -1.68 -14.11 4.29
CA ASP A 171 -2.06 -15.43 3.75
C ASP A 171 -1.01 -16.01 2.80
N THR A 172 -0.01 -15.21 2.43
CA THR A 172 0.96 -15.52 1.39
C THR A 172 2.36 -15.11 1.81
N ALA A 173 3.36 -15.81 1.28
CA ALA A 173 4.76 -15.39 1.35
C ALA A 173 5.16 -14.66 0.06
N ARG A 174 6.14 -13.75 0.15
CA ARG A 174 6.68 -13.04 -1.02
C ARG A 174 8.00 -13.62 -1.52
N SER A 175 8.70 -14.33 -0.63
CA SER A 175 10.03 -14.89 -0.86
C SER A 175 9.96 -16.40 -0.95
N PHE A 176 10.92 -17.00 -1.66
CA PHE A 176 11.01 -18.44 -1.84
C PHE A 176 12.43 -18.95 -1.64
N VAL A 177 12.57 -20.22 -1.26
CA VAL A 177 13.85 -20.94 -1.12
C VAL A 177 13.80 -22.29 -1.84
N SER A 178 14.96 -22.92 -2.02
CA SER A 178 15.00 -24.30 -2.54
C SER A 178 14.43 -25.30 -1.52
N PRO A 179 13.96 -26.48 -1.98
CA PRO A 179 13.51 -27.55 -1.09
C PRO A 179 14.53 -27.95 -0.02
N ASP A 180 15.82 -28.01 -0.36
CA ASP A 180 16.88 -28.39 0.59
C ASP A 180 17.01 -27.40 1.75
N ILE A 181 16.90 -26.10 1.47
CA ILE A 181 16.92 -25.05 2.50
C ILE A 181 15.65 -25.15 3.34
N ALA A 182 14.48 -25.27 2.70
CA ALA A 182 13.20 -25.38 3.38
C ALA A 182 13.15 -26.58 4.34
N ALA A 183 13.73 -27.72 3.96
CA ALA A 183 13.76 -28.94 4.79
C ALA A 183 14.47 -28.75 6.14
N THR A 184 15.37 -27.76 6.25
CA THR A 184 16.10 -27.45 7.49
C THR A 184 15.49 -26.30 8.30
N ALA A 185 14.63 -25.51 7.66
CA ALA A 185 14.00 -24.34 8.25
C ALA A 185 12.87 -24.74 9.23
N LEU A 186 12.28 -23.75 9.90
CA LEU A 186 11.11 -23.98 10.74
C LEU A 186 9.85 -23.88 9.86
N PRO A 187 9.01 -24.92 9.72
CA PRO A 187 7.74 -24.81 9.02
C PRO A 187 6.80 -23.86 9.77
N LEU A 188 6.05 -23.08 9.01
CA LEU A 188 4.95 -22.24 9.45
C LEU A 188 3.63 -22.95 9.19
N HIS A 189 2.69 -22.79 10.11
CA HIS A 189 1.32 -23.27 9.96
C HIS A 189 0.35 -22.10 10.04
N SER A 190 -0.83 -22.26 9.42
CA SER A 190 -1.91 -21.30 9.59
C SER A 190 -2.24 -21.11 11.08
N GLY A 191 -2.31 -19.86 11.52
CA GLY A 191 -2.47 -19.46 12.92
C GLY A 191 -1.17 -19.14 13.66
N ASP A 192 0.01 -19.42 13.07
CA ASP A 192 1.29 -19.06 13.67
C ASP A 192 1.46 -17.53 13.72
N LEU A 193 1.95 -17.00 14.84
CA LEU A 193 2.40 -15.61 14.94
C LEU A 193 3.90 -15.54 14.71
N MET A 194 4.34 -14.59 13.88
CA MET A 194 5.74 -14.36 13.57
C MET A 194 6.14 -13.02 14.16
N PHE A 195 7.07 -13.04 15.11
CA PHE A 195 7.68 -11.85 15.69
C PHE A 195 9.06 -11.63 15.07
N ALA A 196 9.35 -10.39 14.69
CA ALA A 196 10.71 -10.00 14.32
C ALA A 196 11.61 -10.02 15.57
N GLY A 197 12.49 -11.02 15.67
CA GLY A 197 13.44 -11.18 16.77
C GLY A 197 14.63 -10.23 16.69
N SER A 198 14.80 -9.55 15.57
CA SER A 198 15.89 -8.61 15.26
C SER A 198 15.31 -7.40 14.52
N GLY A 199 15.79 -6.19 14.83
CA GLY A 199 15.34 -4.95 14.19
C GLY A 199 16.34 -3.80 14.32
N GLU A 200 16.14 -2.75 13.52
CA GLU A 200 17.00 -1.56 13.50
C GLU A 200 16.64 -0.55 14.61
N THR A 201 15.36 -0.47 14.99
CA THR A 201 14.85 0.46 16.00
C THR A 201 14.26 -0.29 17.20
N ARG A 202 14.28 0.36 18.37
CA ARG A 202 13.66 -0.21 19.59
C ARG A 202 12.15 -0.19 19.49
N GLU A 203 11.58 0.78 18.81
CA GLU A 203 10.14 1.00 18.71
C GLU A 203 9.45 -0.07 17.86
N GLU A 204 10.17 -0.62 16.88
CA GLU A 204 9.63 -1.60 15.93
C GLU A 204 9.99 -3.05 16.33
N ILE A 205 10.87 -3.27 17.32
CA ILE A 205 11.29 -4.62 17.72
C ILE A 205 10.10 -5.50 18.11
N GLY A 206 10.13 -6.76 17.65
CA GLY A 206 9.05 -7.69 17.89
C GLY A 206 7.79 -7.37 17.08
N THR A 207 7.86 -6.60 15.99
CA THR A 207 6.74 -6.47 15.04
C THR A 207 6.17 -7.86 14.73
N CYS A 208 4.85 -7.98 14.89
CA CYS A 208 4.15 -9.25 14.85
C CYS A 208 3.27 -9.37 13.60
N VAL A 209 3.33 -10.52 12.93
CA VAL A 209 2.47 -10.83 11.79
C VAL A 209 1.95 -12.25 11.96
N ALA A 210 0.64 -12.43 11.89
CA ALA A 210 0.02 -13.74 11.83
C ALA A 210 0.14 -14.33 10.41
N TYR A 211 0.59 -15.59 10.31
CA TYR A 211 0.45 -16.36 9.09
C TYR A 211 -0.91 -17.04 9.08
N ILE A 212 -1.74 -16.73 8.09
CA ILE A 212 -3.09 -17.31 7.92
C ILE A 212 -3.21 -18.08 6.60
N GLY A 213 -2.10 -18.30 5.90
CA GLY A 213 -2.07 -19.00 4.62
C GLY A 213 -2.35 -20.49 4.75
N GLU A 214 -2.92 -21.07 3.69
CA GLU A 214 -3.13 -22.52 3.58
C GLU A 214 -1.89 -23.24 3.03
N GLU A 215 -1.03 -22.51 2.31
CA GLU A 215 0.18 -23.06 1.71
C GLU A 215 1.29 -23.29 2.75
N PRO A 216 2.11 -24.34 2.62
CA PRO A 216 3.28 -24.51 3.48
C PRO A 216 4.29 -23.38 3.27
N ALA A 217 4.69 -22.71 4.36
CA ALA A 217 5.77 -21.74 4.37
C ALA A 217 6.82 -22.08 5.43
N VAL A 218 8.01 -21.47 5.34
CA VAL A 218 9.07 -21.63 6.36
C VAL A 218 9.57 -20.29 6.90
N ALA A 219 9.95 -20.25 8.17
CA ALA A 219 10.42 -19.05 8.87
C ALA A 219 11.95 -18.99 8.97
N GLY A 220 12.51 -17.84 8.57
CA GLY A 220 13.95 -17.55 8.67
C GLY A 220 14.46 -17.38 10.12
N GLY A 221 15.78 -17.43 10.29
CA GLY A 221 16.45 -17.54 11.59
C GLY A 221 16.17 -16.47 12.65
N ASP A 222 15.86 -15.24 12.20
CA ASP A 222 15.56 -14.09 13.06
C ASP A 222 14.06 -13.91 13.34
N ILE A 223 13.22 -14.85 12.90
CA ILE A 223 11.80 -14.88 13.28
C ILE A 223 11.64 -15.72 14.56
N VAL A 224 10.91 -15.19 15.52
CA VAL A 224 10.37 -15.98 16.64
C VAL A 224 8.92 -16.33 16.31
N VAL A 225 8.63 -17.62 16.18
CA VAL A 225 7.29 -18.13 15.88
C VAL A 225 6.56 -18.44 17.20
N PHE A 226 5.29 -18.07 17.30
CA PHE A 226 4.46 -18.29 18.48
C PHE A 226 3.21 -19.10 18.09
N ARG A 227 2.97 -20.19 18.82
CA ARG A 227 1.86 -21.12 18.58
C ARG A 227 1.04 -21.33 19.84
N GLY A 228 -0.28 -21.23 19.74
CA GLY A 228 -1.14 -21.38 20.90
C GLY A 228 -2.62 -21.35 20.55
N SER A 229 -3.44 -21.11 21.57
CA SER A 229 -4.90 -21.07 21.44
C SER A 229 -5.42 -19.64 21.57
N PHE A 230 -5.60 -18.97 20.43
CA PHE A 230 -6.09 -17.60 20.32
C PHE A 230 -6.57 -17.34 18.88
N ASN A 231 -7.25 -16.21 18.64
CA ASN A 231 -7.44 -15.74 17.27
C ASN A 231 -6.14 -15.06 16.77
N PRO A 232 -5.54 -15.52 15.65
CA PRO A 232 -4.22 -15.07 15.24
C PRO A 232 -4.21 -13.62 14.75
N ILE A 233 -5.24 -13.20 14.01
CA ILE A 233 -5.36 -11.84 13.48
C ILE A 233 -5.57 -10.85 14.63
N TYR A 234 -6.43 -11.19 15.59
CA TYR A 234 -6.62 -10.39 16.80
C TYR A 234 -5.30 -10.23 17.55
N LEU A 235 -4.64 -11.35 17.89
CA LEU A 235 -3.47 -11.31 18.76
C LEU A 235 -2.28 -10.63 18.09
N ALA A 236 -2.06 -10.82 16.79
CA ALA A 236 -1.01 -10.11 16.05
C ALA A 236 -1.30 -8.60 15.97
N THR A 237 -2.57 -8.21 15.79
CA THR A 237 -2.99 -6.80 15.81
C THR A 237 -2.77 -6.18 17.19
N LEU A 238 -3.19 -6.87 18.26
CA LEU A 238 -2.99 -6.44 19.64
C LEU A 238 -1.50 -6.30 19.97
N ALA A 239 -0.68 -7.25 19.53
CA ALA A 239 0.76 -7.28 19.75
C ALA A 239 1.49 -6.07 19.13
N ASN A 240 0.89 -5.42 18.12
CA ASN A 240 1.44 -4.23 17.47
C ASN A 240 0.84 -2.91 17.99
N THR A 241 -0.05 -2.96 18.98
CA THR A 241 -0.56 -1.73 19.61
C THR A 241 0.55 -1.00 20.36
N PRO A 242 0.48 0.34 20.52
CA PRO A 242 1.52 1.10 21.21
C PRO A 242 1.85 0.61 22.62
N ALA A 243 0.83 0.16 23.37
CA ALA A 243 1.01 -0.37 24.73
C ALA A 243 1.87 -1.64 24.72
N VAL A 244 1.59 -2.58 23.82
CA VAL A 244 2.33 -3.85 23.72
C VAL A 244 3.70 -3.65 23.07
N SER A 245 3.80 -2.82 22.04
CA SER A 245 5.07 -2.44 21.42
C SER A 245 6.01 -1.77 22.42
N THR A 246 5.52 -0.94 23.34
CA THR A 246 6.34 -0.35 24.40
C THR A 246 6.89 -1.41 25.36
N GLN A 247 6.10 -2.44 25.71
CA GLN A 247 6.59 -3.56 26.54
C GLN A 247 7.68 -4.35 25.82
N LYS A 248 7.49 -4.68 24.53
CA LYS A 248 8.50 -5.37 23.71
C LYS A 248 9.78 -4.53 23.58
N ALA A 249 9.66 -3.24 23.32
CA ALA A 249 10.79 -2.31 23.20
C ALA A 249 11.65 -2.27 24.48
N ARG A 250 11.01 -2.26 25.66
CA ARG A 250 11.70 -2.30 26.96
C ARG A 250 12.36 -3.64 27.27
N ALA A 251 11.82 -4.73 26.71
CA ALA A 251 12.35 -6.08 26.89
C ALA A 251 13.45 -6.42 25.86
N GLY A 252 13.59 -5.63 24.80
CA GLY A 252 14.65 -5.74 23.80
C GLY A 252 16.03 -5.40 24.36
N GLN A 253 17.07 -6.00 23.77
CA GLN A 253 18.48 -5.83 24.17
C GLN A 253 19.32 -5.33 22.99
N GLY A 254 20.32 -4.51 23.26
CA GLY A 254 21.21 -3.92 22.24
C GLY A 254 20.92 -2.45 21.93
N ASP A 255 21.93 -1.73 21.43
CA ASP A 255 21.87 -0.30 21.11
C ASP A 255 21.85 -0.01 19.60
N ALA A 256 22.62 -0.75 18.79
CA ALA A 256 22.69 -0.55 17.32
C ALA A 256 21.82 -1.53 16.51
N ILE A 257 21.66 -2.76 17.01
CA ILE A 257 20.68 -3.74 16.53
C ILE A 257 19.97 -4.23 17.77
N VAL A 258 18.64 -4.14 17.76
CA VAL A 258 17.82 -4.54 18.90
C VAL A 258 17.38 -5.97 18.68
N HIS A 259 17.56 -6.81 19.69
CA HIS A 259 17.12 -8.20 19.68
C HIS A 259 16.09 -8.44 20.78
N ILE A 260 15.06 -9.22 20.46
CA ILE A 260 14.10 -9.72 21.45
C ILE A 260 14.00 -11.25 21.34
N ASN A 261 14.13 -11.93 22.47
CA ASN A 261 14.12 -13.38 22.54
C ASN A 261 12.76 -13.91 23.03
N SER A 262 12.55 -15.22 22.89
CA SER A 262 11.33 -15.91 23.31
C SER A 262 10.97 -15.70 24.79
N ARG A 263 11.96 -15.60 25.69
CA ARG A 263 11.70 -15.37 27.12
C ARG A 263 11.15 -13.95 27.36
N ALA A 264 11.75 -12.97 26.71
CA ALA A 264 11.30 -11.57 26.77
C ALA A 264 9.89 -11.42 26.19
N LEU A 265 9.62 -12.04 25.03
CA LEU A 265 8.28 -12.07 24.44
C LEU A 265 7.26 -12.76 25.36
N ALA A 266 7.61 -13.89 25.97
CA ALA A 266 6.72 -14.61 26.88
C ALA A 266 6.30 -13.79 28.10
N SER A 267 7.14 -12.87 28.59
CA SER A 267 6.81 -11.99 29.73
C SER A 267 5.89 -10.80 29.40
N VAL A 268 5.57 -10.56 28.14
CA VAL A 268 4.69 -9.45 27.74
C VAL A 268 3.28 -9.70 28.27
N SER A 269 2.74 -8.73 29.00
CA SER A 269 1.41 -8.80 29.61
C SER A 269 0.36 -8.10 28.73
N ILE A 270 -0.80 -8.73 28.56
CA ILE A 270 -1.91 -8.23 27.76
C ILE A 270 -3.24 -8.43 28.48
N GLU A 271 -4.21 -7.58 28.16
CA GLU A 271 -5.62 -7.83 28.46
C GLU A 271 -6.25 -8.60 27.30
N LEU A 272 -6.81 -9.77 27.59
CA LEU A 272 -7.30 -10.69 26.58
C LEU A 272 -8.81 -10.93 26.77
N PRO A 273 -9.64 -10.61 25.76
CA PRO A 273 -11.04 -11.03 25.75
C PRO A 273 -11.19 -12.55 25.61
N PRO A 274 -12.36 -13.10 25.95
CA PRO A 274 -12.71 -14.47 25.58
C PRO A 274 -12.59 -14.72 24.08
N ARG A 275 -12.31 -15.98 23.72
CA ARG A 275 -12.01 -16.37 22.33
C ARG A 275 -13.06 -15.91 21.30
N HIS A 276 -14.34 -16.04 21.62
CA HIS A 276 -15.43 -15.67 20.73
C HIS A 276 -15.47 -14.16 20.42
N GLU A 277 -15.06 -13.30 21.35
CA GLU A 277 -14.91 -11.86 21.08
C GLU A 277 -13.66 -11.55 20.28
N GLN A 278 -12.55 -12.26 20.52
CA GLN A 278 -11.35 -12.14 19.68
C GLN A 278 -11.70 -12.43 18.21
N ASP A 279 -12.46 -13.51 17.96
CA ASP A 279 -12.91 -13.91 16.63
C ASP A 279 -13.79 -12.83 15.98
N ALA A 280 -14.77 -12.29 16.71
CA ALA A 280 -15.64 -11.22 16.20
C ALA A 280 -14.90 -9.91 15.91
N ILE A 281 -13.95 -9.51 16.76
CA ILE A 281 -13.12 -8.32 16.51
C ILE A 281 -12.23 -8.55 15.28
N ALA A 282 -11.63 -9.73 15.15
CA ALA A 282 -10.81 -10.07 13.98
C ALA A 282 -11.63 -10.03 12.69
N GLU A 283 -12.84 -10.59 12.68
CA GLU A 283 -13.76 -10.56 11.54
C GLU A 283 -14.04 -9.12 11.08
N VAL A 284 -14.39 -8.23 12.01
CA VAL A 284 -14.64 -6.81 11.72
C VAL A 284 -13.40 -6.11 11.12
N LEU A 285 -12.19 -6.45 11.57
CA LEU A 285 -10.95 -5.91 11.02
C LEU A 285 -10.67 -6.44 9.60
N VAL A 286 -10.89 -7.74 9.38
CA VAL A 286 -10.74 -8.39 8.07
C VAL A 286 -11.73 -7.82 7.06
N ASP A 287 -12.99 -7.62 7.46
CA ASP A 287 -14.00 -7.00 6.61
C ASP A 287 -13.62 -5.58 6.19
N ALA A 288 -13.09 -4.79 7.12
CA ALA A 288 -12.60 -3.46 6.80
C ALA A 288 -11.44 -3.50 5.78
N ASP A 289 -10.53 -4.46 5.91
CA ASP A 289 -9.44 -4.67 4.95
C ASP A 289 -9.95 -5.13 3.57
N ASN A 290 -10.92 -6.05 3.53
CA ASN A 290 -11.55 -6.51 2.30
C ASN A 290 -12.21 -5.36 1.54
N VAL A 291 -12.92 -4.48 2.23
CA VAL A 291 -13.52 -3.27 1.64
C VAL A 291 -12.45 -2.34 1.08
N ILE A 292 -11.35 -2.10 1.82
CA ILE A 292 -10.24 -1.25 1.36
C ILE A 292 -9.56 -1.86 0.13
N SER A 293 -9.34 -3.18 0.13
CA SER A 293 -8.74 -3.92 -0.99
C SER A 293 -9.61 -3.82 -2.25
N ALA A 294 -10.92 -4.05 -2.12
CA ALA A 294 -11.87 -3.91 -3.23
C ALA A 294 -11.87 -2.48 -3.81
N LEU A 295 -11.81 -1.45 -2.97
CA LEU A 295 -11.70 -0.06 -3.42
C LEU A 295 -10.37 0.23 -4.15
N ARG A 296 -9.25 -0.32 -3.67
CA ARG A 296 -7.95 -0.20 -4.35
C ARG A 296 -7.96 -0.88 -5.72
N SER A 297 -8.58 -2.06 -5.83
CA SER A 297 -8.77 -2.74 -7.12
C SER A 297 -9.58 -1.89 -8.10
N ARG A 298 -10.68 -1.28 -7.63
CA ARG A 298 -11.47 -0.33 -8.45
C ARG A 298 -10.67 0.90 -8.86
N LEU A 299 -9.86 1.46 -7.96
CA LEU A 299 -8.98 2.60 -8.25
C LEU A 299 -7.98 2.25 -9.36
N ASN A 300 -7.33 1.10 -9.26
CA ASN A 300 -6.38 0.63 -10.27
C ASN A 300 -7.07 0.44 -11.62
N LYS A 301 -8.26 -0.18 -11.65
CA LYS A 301 -9.06 -0.32 -12.87
C LYS A 301 -9.43 1.04 -13.48
N ALA A 302 -9.84 2.02 -12.67
CA ALA A 302 -10.15 3.36 -13.14
C ALA A 302 -8.91 4.06 -13.74
N LYS A 303 -7.73 3.89 -13.13
CA LYS A 303 -6.45 4.39 -13.66
C LYS A 303 -6.09 3.73 -15.01
N SER A 304 -6.27 2.43 -15.14
CA SER A 304 -6.06 1.71 -16.42
C SER A 304 -7.05 2.16 -17.50
N ILE A 305 -8.33 2.34 -17.15
CA ILE A 305 -9.35 2.87 -18.08
C ILE A 305 -8.97 4.27 -18.54
N LYS A 306 -8.50 5.14 -17.64
CA LYS A 306 -8.02 6.48 -18.00
C LYS A 306 -6.90 6.40 -19.04
N GLN A 307 -5.88 5.57 -18.77
CA GLN A 307 -4.75 5.39 -19.68
C GLN A 307 -5.19 4.90 -21.06
N GLY A 308 -6.07 3.88 -21.11
CA GLY A 308 -6.62 3.38 -22.37
C GLY A 308 -7.45 4.42 -23.11
N THR A 309 -8.30 5.17 -22.39
CA THR A 309 -9.16 6.23 -22.96
C THR A 309 -8.30 7.35 -23.56
N MET A 310 -7.25 7.78 -22.87
CA MET A 310 -6.29 8.75 -23.39
C MET A 310 -5.63 8.24 -24.67
N GLN A 311 -5.17 6.99 -24.71
CA GLN A 311 -4.53 6.40 -25.88
C GLN A 311 -5.47 6.27 -27.08
N GLN A 312 -6.77 6.04 -26.86
CA GLN A 312 -7.75 5.88 -27.94
C GLN A 312 -8.29 7.20 -28.47
N LEU A 313 -8.69 8.10 -27.56
CA LEU A 313 -9.40 9.33 -27.91
C LEU A 313 -8.46 10.47 -28.29
N LEU A 314 -7.36 10.68 -27.54
CA LEU A 314 -6.43 11.80 -27.80
C LEU A 314 -5.56 11.57 -29.04
N THR A 315 -5.53 10.35 -29.59
CA THR A 315 -4.81 10.01 -30.83
C THR A 315 -5.71 9.87 -32.04
N GLY A 316 -7.04 9.96 -31.85
CA GLY A 316 -8.04 9.77 -32.90
C GLY A 316 -8.20 8.33 -33.39
N ARG A 317 -7.58 7.33 -32.72
CA ARG A 317 -7.78 5.90 -33.02
C ARG A 317 -9.23 5.47 -32.86
N THR A 318 -9.91 6.06 -31.87
CA THR A 318 -11.36 5.98 -31.68
C THR A 318 -11.93 7.39 -31.69
N ARG A 319 -13.08 7.58 -32.34
CA ARG A 319 -13.81 8.85 -32.38
C ARG A 319 -15.10 8.68 -31.59
N LEU A 320 -15.47 9.68 -30.79
CA LEU A 320 -16.73 9.63 -30.05
C LEU A 320 -17.90 9.89 -31.02
N PRO A 321 -18.95 9.05 -31.03
CA PRO A 321 -20.16 9.38 -31.76
C PRO A 321 -20.81 10.59 -31.09
N LEU A 322 -20.81 11.72 -31.79
CA LEU A 322 -21.55 12.90 -31.35
C LEU A 322 -22.98 12.76 -31.86
N GLU A 323 -23.97 12.86 -30.98
CA GLU A 323 -25.35 13.03 -31.42
C GLU A 323 -25.45 14.35 -32.19
N VAL A 324 -25.83 14.27 -33.46
CA VAL A 324 -26.13 15.45 -34.25
C VAL A 324 -27.42 16.00 -33.68
N ALA A 325 -27.34 17.10 -32.92
CA ALA A 325 -28.53 17.83 -32.50
C ALA A 325 -29.30 18.24 -33.77
N SER A 326 -30.44 17.59 -33.98
CA SER A 326 -31.42 17.87 -35.03
C SER A 326 -32.17 19.16 -34.78
#